data_AF-A0A0C2DYY2-F1
#
_entry.id   AF-A0A0C2DYY2-F1
#
_cell.length_a   1.000
_cell.length_b   1.000
_cell.length_c   1.000
_cell.angle_alpha   90.00
_cell.angle_beta   90.00
_cell.angle_gamma   90.00
#
_symmetry.space_group_name_H-M   'P 1'
#
loop_
_entity.id
_entity.type
_entity.pdbx_description
1 polymer ?
#
loop_
_entity_poly.entity_id
_entity_poly.type
_entity_poly.pdbx_seq_one_letter_code
_entity_poly.pdbx_strand_id
1 'polypeptide(L)'
;MHYVRAQCEGADKALGMALSLTWILAPNVHGLYFKDLKQTLKKEQCDQALMITANVPSAKKIIVHGPDSGMGGIPSQFPVHEDTQFQQILSDSLEFFNIDENDVNSYFLTDTKTGLIHLPSCYVRDFYFFHRSFYPQLTLVKLDQEEAHLRMRQTAFAQRFIEVGKVLLTHNILKYSPQHVYTVKNWLHMLKDGGLDLRQTAIRQIAQRIFFLHDELTHLPSFPRKSLETCFGMYHGEMGEQLKAMEAVHKFTWAKRTGYASEPMPLEDDGDAAPVLLFQLMSDMFEKMENAFMFADLHLFINVVNGIMIMHCEDLLILRRCAATYIAMSIHFNSLFASQGFFLIMPTLLRCYSQRQTNRVFCSVVEFLCRQFYTLHRKPFLLQMCGSIANIIDNNNNDFEINPMRVKAKYWFALLKNMENMSDDNDQFDILGLVPYDKPLKALDLCYRDDPNTFCLLTDAIASCICVCAFAPESKRSHHMLHLSGAGWARSSIYLYSNGA
;
A
#
# COMPACT_ATOMS: atom_id res chain seq x y z
N MET A 1 5.46 -12.11 25.66
CA MET A 1 6.47 -11.45 26.52
C MET A 1 7.74 -12.27 26.66
N HIS A 2 7.70 -13.50 27.18
CA HIS A 2 8.89 -14.36 27.32
C HIS A 2 9.67 -14.51 25.99
N TYR A 3 9.00 -14.94 24.91
CA TYR A 3 9.63 -15.12 23.59
C TYR A 3 10.19 -13.83 22.97
N VAL A 4 9.65 -12.66 23.34
CA VAL A 4 10.18 -11.36 22.88
C VAL A 4 11.51 -11.05 23.56
N ARG A 5 11.66 -11.44 24.83
CA ARG A 5 12.86 -11.14 25.65
C ARG A 5 13.96 -12.18 25.51
N ALA A 6 13.60 -13.45 25.31
CA ALA A 6 14.55 -14.55 25.33
C ALA A 6 15.28 -14.76 23.99
N GLN A 7 14.74 -14.25 22.86
CA GLN A 7 15.27 -14.44 21.49
C GLN A 7 15.90 -15.83 21.29
N CYS A 8 15.08 -16.86 21.47
CA CYS A 8 15.46 -18.25 21.29
C CYS A 8 14.99 -18.77 19.93
N GLU A 9 15.51 -19.93 19.53
CA GLU A 9 15.05 -20.63 18.34
C GLU A 9 13.53 -20.84 18.36
N GLY A 10 12.85 -20.50 17.26
CA GLY A 10 11.39 -20.60 17.14
C GLY A 10 10.59 -19.47 17.80
N ALA A 11 11.24 -18.46 18.40
CA ALA A 11 10.55 -17.31 19.00
C ALA A 11 9.62 -16.58 18.02
N ASP A 12 10.01 -16.45 16.75
CA ASP A 12 9.21 -15.80 15.70
C ASP A 12 7.91 -16.56 15.42
N LYS A 13 7.96 -17.90 15.38
CA LYS A 13 6.76 -18.73 15.20
C LYS A 13 5.81 -18.58 16.38
N ALA A 14 6.36 -18.60 17.60
CA ALA A 14 5.57 -18.39 18.82
C ALA A 14 4.95 -16.98 18.87
N LEU A 15 5.69 -15.95 18.45
CA LEU A 15 5.21 -14.58 18.36
C LEU A 15 4.08 -14.44 17.33
N GLY A 16 4.24 -15.03 16.15
CA GLY A 16 3.20 -15.08 15.12
C GLY A 16 1.92 -15.75 15.62
N MET A 17 2.04 -16.89 16.29
CA MET A 17 0.89 -17.58 16.91
C MET A 17 0.22 -16.71 17.98
N ALA A 18 1.01 -16.10 18.87
CA ALA A 18 0.47 -15.22 19.91
C ALA A 18 -0.28 -14.02 19.29
N LEU A 19 0.28 -13.38 18.27
CA LEU A 19 -0.38 -12.30 17.55
C LEU A 19 -1.67 -12.79 16.88
N SER A 20 -1.66 -13.97 16.26
CA SER A 20 -2.83 -14.56 15.59
C SER A 20 -4.04 -14.74 16.51
N LEU A 21 -3.81 -14.94 17.81
CA LEU A 21 -4.86 -14.99 18.83
C LEU A 21 -5.17 -13.59 19.39
N THR A 22 -4.12 -12.79 19.64
CA THR A 22 -4.25 -11.48 20.27
C THR A 22 -5.14 -10.54 19.45
N TRP A 23 -4.98 -10.53 18.11
CA TRP A 23 -5.82 -9.67 17.27
C TRP A 23 -7.29 -10.13 17.27
N ILE A 24 -7.58 -11.43 17.39
CA ILE A 24 -8.95 -11.99 17.49
C ILE A 24 -9.58 -11.65 18.85
N LEU A 25 -8.79 -11.63 19.92
CA LEU A 25 -9.25 -11.36 21.28
C LEU A 25 -9.38 -9.87 21.58
N ALA A 26 -8.58 -9.01 20.94
CA ALA A 26 -8.59 -7.56 21.16
C ALA A 26 -10.00 -6.91 21.14
N PRO A 27 -10.93 -7.30 20.23
CA PRO A 27 -12.31 -6.81 20.23
C PRO A 27 -13.09 -7.03 21.54
N ASN A 28 -12.74 -8.08 22.30
CA ASN A 28 -13.44 -8.45 23.53
C ASN A 28 -12.85 -7.77 24.77
N VAL A 29 -11.80 -6.96 24.62
CA VAL A 29 -11.14 -6.26 25.73
C VAL A 29 -11.70 -4.84 25.85
N HIS A 30 -12.59 -4.65 26.82
CA HIS A 30 -13.10 -3.31 27.16
C HIS A 30 -11.98 -2.43 27.73
N GLY A 31 -12.01 -1.13 27.42
CA GLY A 31 -11.01 -0.18 27.93
C GLY A 31 -9.69 -0.11 27.14
N LEU A 32 -9.51 -0.92 26.08
CA LEU A 32 -8.24 -0.96 25.36
C LEU A 32 -8.09 0.22 24.39
N TYR A 33 -7.23 1.18 24.73
CA TYR A 33 -6.88 2.30 23.84
C TYR A 33 -5.52 2.08 23.17
N PHE A 34 -5.42 2.48 21.90
CA PHE A 34 -4.20 2.29 21.11
C PHE A 34 -2.98 3.01 21.73
N LYS A 35 -3.16 4.25 22.21
CA LYS A 35 -2.11 5.04 22.87
C LYS A 35 -1.61 4.37 24.16
N ASP A 36 -2.54 3.88 24.99
CA ASP A 36 -2.21 3.24 26.27
C ASP A 36 -1.53 1.89 26.08
N LEU A 37 -2.00 1.12 25.08
CA LEU A 37 -1.35 -0.12 24.69
C LEU A 37 0.08 0.15 24.24
N LYS A 38 0.30 1.13 23.35
CA LYS A 38 1.64 1.51 22.90
C LYS A 38 2.56 1.87 24.06
N GLN A 39 2.09 2.72 24.97
CA GLN A 39 2.87 3.12 26.13
C GLN A 39 3.22 1.92 27.02
N THR A 40 2.29 1.01 27.22
CA THR A 40 2.48 -0.23 28.00
C THR A 40 3.51 -1.14 27.35
N LEU A 41 3.37 -1.42 26.05
CA LEU A 41 4.32 -2.27 25.32
C LEU A 41 5.72 -1.66 25.26
N LYS A 42 5.84 -0.33 25.18
CA LYS A 42 7.13 0.37 25.24
C LYS A 42 7.80 0.23 26.61
N LYS A 43 7.04 0.35 27.72
CA LYS A 43 7.56 0.12 29.08
C LYS A 43 8.11 -1.30 29.24
N GLU A 44 7.42 -2.25 28.64
CA GLU A 44 7.79 -3.67 28.69
C GLU A 44 8.82 -4.10 27.63
N GLN A 45 9.28 -3.17 26.78
CA GLN A 45 10.24 -3.38 25.68
C GLN A 45 9.78 -4.43 24.66
N CYS A 46 8.50 -4.40 24.28
CA CYS A 46 7.91 -5.35 23.34
C CYS A 46 7.04 -4.71 22.24
N ASP A 47 6.97 -3.38 22.18
CA ASP A 47 6.23 -2.63 21.17
C ASP A 47 6.68 -3.01 19.76
N GLN A 48 7.99 -3.13 19.52
CA GLN A 48 8.57 -3.51 18.23
C GLN A 48 8.18 -4.92 17.75
N ALA A 49 7.95 -5.85 18.68
CA ALA A 49 7.50 -7.19 18.36
C ALA A 49 6.00 -7.26 18.02
N LEU A 50 5.20 -6.31 18.51
CA LEU A 50 3.73 -6.41 18.53
C LEU A 50 2.99 -5.30 17.78
N MET A 51 3.65 -4.18 17.48
CA MET A 51 3.02 -3.01 16.85
C MET A 51 3.68 -2.66 15.53
N ILE A 52 2.87 -2.19 14.58
CA ILE A 52 3.37 -1.60 13.33
C ILE A 52 3.99 -0.21 13.55
N THR A 53 3.60 0.49 14.62
CA THR A 53 4.02 1.87 14.94
C THR A 53 5.24 1.96 15.84
N ALA A 54 6.01 0.89 15.96
CA ALA A 54 7.16 0.87 16.85
C ALA A 54 8.35 1.55 16.17
N ASN A 55 8.79 2.67 16.74
CA ASN A 55 9.94 3.44 16.27
C ASN A 55 11.10 3.27 17.26
N VAL A 56 11.86 2.19 17.06
CA VAL A 56 13.02 1.86 17.90
C VAL A 56 14.29 2.11 17.09
N PRO A 57 15.30 2.81 17.65
CA PRO A 57 16.57 3.03 16.95
C PRO A 57 17.23 1.71 16.54
N SER A 58 17.85 1.71 15.37
CA SER A 58 18.64 0.58 14.88
C SER A 58 19.84 0.28 15.78
N ALA A 59 20.31 -0.97 15.78
CA ALA A 59 21.63 -1.29 16.30
C ALA A 59 22.68 -0.37 15.65
N LYS A 60 23.70 0.04 16.42
CA LYS A 60 24.77 0.92 15.92
C LYS A 60 25.88 0.17 15.19
N LYS A 61 26.05 -1.10 15.55
CA LYS A 61 27.03 -1.99 14.93
C LYS A 61 26.58 -3.44 15.04
N ILE A 62 27.06 -4.26 14.12
CA ILE A 62 26.95 -5.72 14.13
C ILE A 62 28.34 -6.32 14.22
N ILE A 63 28.45 -7.42 14.96
CA ILE A 63 29.67 -8.21 15.07
C ILE A 63 29.47 -9.46 14.21
N VAL A 64 30.41 -9.78 13.33
CA VAL A 64 30.36 -10.98 12.51
C VAL A 64 31.52 -11.90 12.88
N HIS A 65 31.19 -13.15 13.17
CA HIS A 65 32.13 -14.22 13.48
C HIS A 65 32.43 -15.02 12.22
N GLY A 66 33.71 -15.23 11.94
CA GLY A 66 34.16 -16.04 10.80
C GLY A 66 34.08 -17.55 11.06
N PRO A 67 34.45 -18.36 10.05
CA PRO A 67 34.50 -19.82 10.15
C PRO A 67 35.42 -20.30 11.29
N ASP A 68 36.50 -19.56 11.56
CA ASP A 68 37.51 -19.88 12.58
C ASP A 68 37.14 -19.42 14.00
N SER A 69 35.89 -19.00 14.21
CA SER A 69 35.41 -18.49 15.51
C SER A 69 35.58 -19.49 16.66
N GLY A 70 35.51 -20.79 16.39
CA GLY A 70 35.82 -21.85 17.36
C GLY A 70 37.29 -21.96 17.76
N MET A 71 38.21 -21.33 17.02
CA MET A 71 39.66 -21.33 17.26
C MET A 71 40.20 -19.99 17.76
N GLY A 72 39.31 -19.09 18.21
CA GLY A 72 39.71 -17.76 18.70
C GLY A 72 39.92 -16.72 17.60
N GLY A 73 39.32 -16.93 16.42
CA GLY A 73 39.35 -15.97 15.32
C GLY A 73 38.79 -14.59 15.73
N ILE A 74 39.42 -13.53 15.24
CA ILE A 74 39.02 -12.14 15.53
C ILE A 74 37.72 -11.85 14.75
N PRO A 75 36.63 -11.44 15.42
CA PRO A 75 35.40 -11.07 14.72
C PRO A 75 35.52 -9.69 14.06
N SER A 76 34.84 -9.51 12.94
CA SER A 76 34.70 -8.21 12.27
C SER A 76 33.56 -7.41 12.88
N GLN A 77 33.67 -6.07 12.83
CA GLN A 77 32.64 -5.17 13.35
C GLN A 77 32.23 -4.20 12.26
N PHE A 78 30.94 -4.14 11.98
CA PHE A 78 30.37 -3.29 10.93
C PHE A 78 29.49 -2.21 11.55
N PRO A 79 29.69 -0.92 11.22
CA PRO A 79 28.73 0.11 11.58
C PRO A 79 27.41 -0.14 10.85
N VAL A 80 26.31 0.17 11.52
CA VAL A 80 24.97 0.02 10.94
C VAL A 80 24.36 1.42 10.79
N HIS A 81 24.03 1.74 9.54
CA HIS A 81 23.33 2.94 9.14
C HIS A 81 21.86 2.64 8.79
N GLU A 82 21.12 3.67 8.45
CA GLU A 82 19.70 3.62 8.13
C GLU A 82 19.36 2.76 6.90
N ASP A 83 20.31 2.61 6.00
CA ASP A 83 20.19 1.96 4.69
C ASP A 83 21.06 0.70 4.57
N THR A 84 21.78 0.31 5.64
CA THR A 84 22.63 -0.88 5.63
C THR A 84 21.80 -2.15 5.43
N GLN A 85 22.12 -2.88 4.37
CA GLN A 85 21.51 -4.18 4.03
C GLN A 85 22.41 -5.35 4.44
N PHE A 86 21.83 -6.54 4.63
CA PHE A 86 22.61 -7.75 4.90
C PHE A 86 23.56 -8.11 3.75
N GLN A 87 23.20 -7.78 2.51
CA GLN A 87 24.06 -7.98 1.34
C GLN A 87 25.41 -7.28 1.51
N GLN A 88 25.41 -6.04 2.00
CA GLN A 88 26.64 -5.28 2.22
C GLN A 88 27.49 -5.93 3.31
N ILE A 89 26.87 -6.29 4.45
CA ILE A 89 27.58 -6.97 5.54
C ILE A 89 28.17 -8.31 5.06
N LEU A 90 27.43 -9.06 4.25
CA LEU A 90 27.88 -10.34 3.70
C LEU A 90 29.10 -10.13 2.79
N SER A 91 29.01 -9.22 1.83
CA SER A 91 30.11 -8.92 0.91
C SER A 91 31.39 -8.49 1.66
N ASP A 92 31.27 -7.55 2.59
CA ASP A 92 32.43 -7.07 3.35
C ASP A 92 32.99 -8.16 4.29
N SER A 93 32.14 -9.07 4.79
CA SER A 93 32.58 -10.19 5.62
C SER A 93 33.35 -11.24 4.81
N LEU A 94 32.89 -11.55 3.60
CA LEU A 94 33.57 -12.51 2.71
C LEU A 94 34.97 -12.03 2.35
N GLU A 95 35.12 -10.72 2.07
CA GLU A 95 36.42 -10.10 1.82
C GLU A 95 37.30 -10.12 3.07
N PHE A 96 36.76 -9.73 4.24
CA PHE A 96 37.52 -9.68 5.49
C PHE A 96 38.07 -11.05 5.91
N PHE A 97 37.28 -12.13 5.77
CA PHE A 97 37.71 -13.49 6.11
C PHE A 97 38.46 -14.19 4.96
N ASN A 98 38.70 -13.51 3.84
CA ASN A 98 39.44 -14.02 2.68
C ASN A 98 38.87 -15.35 2.17
N ILE A 99 37.54 -15.41 2.01
CA ILE A 99 36.84 -16.57 1.47
C ILE A 99 37.16 -16.72 -0.02
N ASP A 100 37.47 -17.94 -0.45
CA ASP A 100 37.74 -18.27 -1.86
C ASP A 100 36.54 -17.92 -2.74
N GLU A 101 36.78 -17.27 -3.89
CA GLU A 101 35.75 -16.86 -4.85
C GLU A 101 34.85 -18.02 -5.29
N ASN A 102 35.39 -19.23 -5.36
CA ASN A 102 34.63 -20.43 -5.73
C ASN A 102 33.60 -20.84 -4.66
N ASP A 103 33.83 -20.46 -3.41
CA ASP A 103 33.01 -20.83 -2.27
C ASP A 103 32.03 -19.74 -1.82
N VAL A 104 32.16 -18.51 -2.32
CA VAL A 104 31.36 -17.34 -1.91
C VAL A 104 29.86 -17.60 -1.89
N ASN A 105 29.33 -18.31 -2.89
CA ASN A 105 27.89 -18.61 -3.00
C ASN A 105 27.39 -19.63 -1.96
N SER A 106 28.29 -20.28 -1.22
CA SER A 106 27.97 -21.24 -0.17
C SER A 106 28.00 -20.64 1.23
N TYR A 107 28.35 -19.35 1.36
CA TYR A 107 28.45 -18.69 2.66
C TYR A 107 27.29 -17.73 2.93
N PHE A 108 26.72 -17.85 4.13
CA PHE A 108 25.56 -17.08 4.55
C PHE A 108 25.73 -16.52 5.95
N LEU A 109 25.11 -15.36 6.20
CA LEU A 109 25.03 -14.78 7.54
C LEU A 109 23.88 -15.42 8.31
N THR A 110 24.20 -15.99 9.47
CA THR A 110 23.24 -16.56 10.42
C THR A 110 23.28 -15.75 11.71
N ASP A 111 22.14 -15.49 12.33
CA ASP A 111 22.12 -14.94 13.69
C ASP A 111 22.72 -15.95 14.68
N THR A 112 23.72 -15.53 15.46
CA THR A 112 24.48 -16.45 16.32
C THR A 112 23.62 -17.09 17.41
N LYS A 113 22.52 -16.46 17.83
CA LYS A 113 21.65 -16.99 18.92
C LYS A 113 20.51 -17.84 18.39
N THR A 114 19.88 -17.40 17.32
CA THR A 114 18.62 -17.95 16.80
C THR A 114 18.83 -18.85 15.58
N GLY A 115 19.99 -18.77 14.93
CA GLY A 115 20.30 -19.49 13.69
C GLY A 115 19.53 -18.99 12.46
N LEU A 116 18.81 -17.87 12.58
CA LEU A 116 18.01 -17.33 11.49
C LEU A 116 18.89 -16.77 10.36
N ILE A 117 18.45 -17.01 9.13
CA ILE A 117 19.05 -16.44 7.93
C ILE A 117 18.08 -15.40 7.37
N HIS A 118 18.54 -14.15 7.26
CA HIS A 118 17.80 -13.08 6.63
C HIS A 118 18.10 -13.01 5.13
N LEU A 119 17.17 -12.45 4.37
CA LEU A 119 17.40 -12.19 2.95
C LEU A 119 18.49 -11.11 2.80
N PRO A 120 19.42 -11.25 1.84
CA PRO A 120 20.47 -10.26 1.65
C PRO A 120 19.94 -8.85 1.34
N SER A 121 18.81 -8.74 0.64
CA SER A 121 18.16 -7.47 0.31
C SER A 121 17.46 -6.78 1.49
N CYS A 122 17.35 -7.44 2.64
CA CYS A 122 16.70 -6.88 3.82
C CYS A 122 17.60 -5.88 4.54
N TYR A 123 16.98 -4.86 5.16
CA TYR A 123 17.68 -3.86 5.95
C TYR A 123 17.92 -4.35 7.37
N VAL A 124 19.13 -4.14 7.86
CA VAL A 124 19.57 -4.58 9.18
C VAL A 124 18.73 -3.99 10.29
N ARG A 125 18.35 -2.71 10.15
CA ARG A 125 17.56 -1.95 11.14
C ARG A 125 16.20 -2.54 11.46
N ASP A 126 15.66 -3.38 10.58
CA ASP A 126 14.33 -3.97 10.77
C ASP A 126 14.35 -5.20 11.68
N PHE A 127 15.53 -5.75 11.95
CA PHE A 127 15.72 -6.98 12.73
C PHE A 127 16.55 -6.73 13.99
N TYR A 128 17.49 -5.78 13.94
CA TYR A 128 18.45 -5.55 15.00
C TYR A 128 18.35 -4.12 15.53
N PHE A 129 18.06 -4.02 16.82
CA PHE A 129 17.69 -2.75 17.48
C PHE A 129 18.74 -2.34 18.50
N PHE A 130 18.77 -1.05 18.81
CA PHE A 130 19.74 -0.49 19.74
C PHE A 130 19.54 -1.05 21.14
N HIS A 131 20.60 -1.66 21.67
CA HIS A 131 20.69 -2.05 23.06
C HIS A 131 22.01 -1.53 23.65
N ARG A 132 21.97 -0.83 24.79
CA ARG A 132 23.16 -0.11 25.32
C ARG A 132 24.38 -1.01 25.57
N SER A 133 24.13 -2.23 26.01
CA SER A 133 25.18 -3.16 26.45
C SER A 133 25.32 -4.38 25.54
N PHE A 134 24.61 -4.43 24.42
CA PHE A 134 24.57 -5.62 23.58
C PHE A 134 24.62 -5.22 22.11
N TYR A 135 25.55 -5.83 21.39
CA TYR A 135 25.63 -5.73 19.94
C TYR A 135 25.17 -7.06 19.35
N PRO A 136 24.28 -7.04 18.34
CA PRO A 136 23.91 -8.25 17.63
C PRO A 136 25.12 -8.93 17.02
N GLN A 137 25.08 -10.26 17.01
CA GLN A 137 26.16 -11.10 16.53
C GLN A 137 25.64 -12.01 15.45
N LEU A 138 26.34 -12.03 14.32
CA LEU A 138 26.11 -12.94 13.21
C LEU A 138 27.30 -13.88 13.08
N THR A 139 27.06 -15.05 12.53
CA THR A 139 28.10 -16.03 12.19
C THR A 139 28.04 -16.31 10.71
N LEU A 140 29.20 -16.23 10.05
CA LEU A 140 29.37 -16.62 8.67
C LEU A 140 29.50 -18.14 8.59
N VAL A 141 28.53 -18.80 7.97
CA VAL A 141 28.43 -20.27 7.94
C VAL A 141 28.39 -20.75 6.50
N LYS A 142 29.15 -21.82 6.21
CA LYS A 142 29.07 -22.55 4.94
C LYS A 142 27.87 -23.48 4.96
N LEU A 143 26.93 -23.30 4.03
CA LEU A 143 25.71 -24.09 3.88
C LEU A 143 25.50 -24.43 2.41
N ASP A 144 24.77 -25.53 2.17
CA ASP A 144 24.24 -25.80 0.84
C ASP A 144 23.24 -24.73 0.41
N GLN A 145 23.24 -24.38 -0.88
CA GLN A 145 22.43 -23.28 -1.40
C GLN A 145 20.92 -23.57 -1.29
N GLU A 146 20.48 -24.80 -1.51
CA GLU A 146 19.06 -25.16 -1.41
C GLU A 146 18.57 -25.06 0.04
N GLU A 147 19.39 -25.56 0.98
CA GLU A 147 19.12 -25.48 2.42
C GLU A 147 19.09 -24.02 2.91
N ALA A 148 20.06 -23.19 2.49
CA ALA A 148 20.09 -21.78 2.84
C ALA A 148 18.86 -21.03 2.31
N HIS A 149 18.47 -21.27 1.05
CA HIS A 149 17.26 -20.68 0.46
C HIS A 149 15.98 -21.18 1.15
N LEU A 150 15.90 -22.44 1.56
CA LEU A 150 14.78 -22.95 2.37
C LEU A 150 14.67 -22.20 3.71
N ARG A 151 15.78 -22.05 4.44
CA ARG A 151 15.79 -21.30 5.72
C ARG A 151 15.42 -19.84 5.53
N MET A 152 15.92 -19.17 4.49
CA MET A 152 15.53 -17.79 4.15
C MET A 152 14.03 -17.68 3.89
N ARG A 153 13.44 -18.61 3.14
CA ARG A 153 11.99 -18.65 2.87
C ARG A 153 11.17 -18.85 4.15
N GLN A 154 11.61 -19.73 5.04
CA GLN A 154 10.96 -19.95 6.34
C GLN A 154 11.00 -18.70 7.23
N THR A 155 12.15 -18.03 7.30
CA THR A 155 12.31 -16.76 8.02
C THR A 155 11.41 -15.67 7.43
N ALA A 156 11.44 -15.49 6.10
CA ALA A 156 10.60 -14.51 5.41
C ALA A 156 9.10 -14.77 5.63
N PHE A 157 8.68 -16.04 5.57
CA PHE A 157 7.29 -16.44 5.83
C PHE A 157 6.86 -16.07 7.26
N ALA A 158 7.66 -16.43 8.27
CA ALA A 158 7.35 -16.13 9.67
C ALA A 158 7.25 -14.61 9.92
N GLN A 159 8.15 -13.84 9.30
CA GLN A 159 8.13 -12.38 9.37
C GLN A 159 6.85 -11.79 8.74
N ARG A 160 6.47 -12.24 7.54
CA ARG A 160 5.23 -11.78 6.88
C ARG A 160 3.99 -12.13 7.72
N PHE A 161 3.98 -13.31 8.34
CA PHE A 161 2.91 -13.73 9.24
C PHE A 161 2.79 -12.82 10.49
N ILE A 162 3.93 -12.49 11.11
CA ILE A 162 3.97 -11.56 12.24
C ILE A 162 3.44 -10.18 11.81
N GLU A 163 3.89 -9.66 10.67
CA GLU A 163 3.45 -8.34 10.19
C GLU A 163 1.96 -8.30 9.89
N VAL A 164 1.38 -9.36 9.28
CA VAL A 164 -0.08 -9.52 9.15
C VAL A 164 -0.76 -9.41 10.51
N GLY A 165 -0.25 -10.13 11.51
CA GLY A 165 -0.77 -10.10 12.88
C GLY A 165 -0.73 -8.69 13.49
N LYS A 166 0.35 -7.93 13.28
CA LYS A 166 0.48 -6.54 13.76
C LYS A 166 -0.52 -5.60 13.09
N VAL A 167 -0.72 -5.72 11.78
CA VAL A 167 -1.69 -4.90 11.03
C VAL A 167 -3.10 -5.21 11.51
N LEU A 168 -3.47 -6.49 11.61
CA LEU A 168 -4.78 -6.94 12.10
C LEU A 168 -5.03 -6.51 13.55
N LEU A 169 -4.02 -6.61 14.42
CA LEU A 169 -4.11 -6.17 15.81
C LEU A 169 -4.37 -4.66 15.89
N THR A 170 -3.58 -3.86 15.17
CA THR A 170 -3.73 -2.40 15.13
C THR A 170 -5.13 -2.03 14.63
N HIS A 171 -5.57 -2.67 13.54
CA HIS A 171 -6.91 -2.48 12.98
C HIS A 171 -8.02 -2.83 13.98
N ASN A 172 -7.96 -4.00 14.62
CA ASN A 172 -8.99 -4.42 15.57
C ASN A 172 -9.02 -3.54 16.81
N ILE A 173 -7.87 -3.10 17.31
CA ILE A 173 -7.83 -2.15 18.43
C ILE A 173 -8.49 -0.84 18.01
N LEU A 174 -8.16 -0.28 16.84
CA LEU A 174 -8.77 0.97 16.40
C LEU A 174 -10.29 0.85 16.17
N LYS A 175 -10.73 -0.31 15.66
CA LYS A 175 -12.15 -0.61 15.40
C LYS A 175 -12.97 -0.81 16.68
N TYR A 176 -12.44 -1.55 17.65
CA TYR A 176 -13.17 -2.00 18.83
C TYR A 176 -12.76 -1.31 20.14
N SER A 177 -11.76 -0.43 20.11
CA SER A 177 -11.41 0.42 21.27
C SER A 177 -12.66 1.18 21.73
N PRO A 178 -13.01 1.09 23.02
CA PRO A 178 -14.37 1.30 23.50
C PRO A 178 -14.96 2.64 23.05
N GLN A 179 -16.13 2.51 22.43
CA GLN A 179 -17.16 3.53 22.36
C GLN A 179 -17.82 3.69 23.73
N HIS A 180 -17.11 4.18 24.75
CA HIS A 180 -17.81 4.91 25.79
C HIS A 180 -17.93 6.34 25.28
N VAL A 181 -18.91 6.61 24.41
CA VAL A 181 -20.12 7.31 24.89
C VAL A 181 -21.46 6.67 24.49
N TYR A 182 -21.57 5.67 23.60
CA TYR A 182 -22.91 5.24 23.20
C TYR A 182 -23.12 3.78 22.81
N THR A 183 -23.47 2.95 23.79
CA THR A 183 -24.27 1.75 23.55
C THR A 183 -25.62 2.14 22.94
N VAL A 184 -26.08 1.41 21.92
CA VAL A 184 -27.38 1.58 21.21
C VAL A 184 -28.58 1.76 22.17
N LYS A 185 -28.50 1.22 23.39
CA LYS A 185 -29.51 1.45 24.45
C LYS A 185 -29.56 2.87 25.04
N ASN A 186 -28.45 3.61 25.05
CA ASN A 186 -28.42 5.00 25.49
C ASN A 186 -28.73 5.98 24.36
N TRP A 187 -28.51 5.61 23.09
CA TRP A 187 -28.87 6.45 21.93
C TRP A 187 -30.36 6.81 21.89
N LEU A 188 -31.25 5.85 22.18
CA LEU A 188 -32.70 6.08 22.16
C LEU A 188 -33.17 7.02 23.28
N HIS A 189 -32.48 7.01 24.43
CA HIS A 189 -32.76 7.94 25.53
C HIS A 189 -32.15 9.33 25.28
N MET A 190 -31.04 9.43 24.56
CA MET A 190 -30.27 10.68 24.36
C MET A 190 -30.69 11.49 23.12
N LEU A 191 -31.45 10.89 22.19
CA LEU A 191 -32.12 11.62 21.11
C LEU A 191 -33.26 12.51 21.61
N LYS A 192 -33.82 12.21 22.79
CA LYS A 192 -34.88 13.03 23.40
C LYS A 192 -34.36 14.35 24.00
N ASP A 193 -33.06 14.45 24.30
CA ASP A 193 -32.44 15.60 24.98
C ASP A 193 -31.23 16.18 24.20
N GLY A 194 -31.42 16.68 22.97
CA GLY A 194 -30.46 17.61 22.34
C GLY A 194 -29.08 17.06 21.88
N GLY A 195 -29.01 15.80 21.42
CA GLY A 195 -27.77 15.04 21.15
C GLY A 195 -26.86 15.40 19.96
N LEU A 196 -26.82 16.65 19.45
CA LEU A 196 -25.92 17.02 18.34
C LEU A 196 -24.43 17.07 18.77
N ASP A 197 -24.15 17.59 19.97
CA ASP A 197 -22.79 17.87 20.47
C ASP A 197 -21.98 16.58 20.73
N LEU A 198 -22.65 15.50 21.09
CA LEU A 198 -21.97 14.26 21.43
C LEU A 198 -21.73 13.33 20.23
N ARG A 199 -22.55 13.40 19.17
CA ARG A 199 -22.21 12.83 17.85
C ARG A 199 -20.92 13.46 17.33
N GLN A 200 -20.81 14.80 17.42
CA GLN A 200 -19.61 15.54 17.08
C GLN A 200 -18.39 15.09 17.91
N THR A 201 -18.59 14.86 19.21
CA THR A 201 -17.53 14.44 20.14
C THR A 201 -17.01 13.03 19.84
N ALA A 202 -17.89 12.07 19.53
CA ALA A 202 -17.48 10.72 19.13
C ALA A 202 -16.68 10.73 17.82
N ILE A 203 -17.12 11.51 16.83
CA ILE A 203 -16.41 11.70 15.55
C ILE A 203 -15.02 12.32 15.79
N ARG A 204 -14.93 13.35 16.65
CA ARG A 204 -13.66 13.98 17.03
C ARG A 204 -12.68 13.03 17.69
N GLN A 205 -13.15 12.17 18.62
CA GLN A 205 -12.27 11.20 19.28
C GLN A 205 -11.73 10.15 18.32
N ILE A 206 -12.54 9.71 17.36
CA ILE A 206 -12.10 8.79 16.32
C ILE A 206 -11.05 9.46 15.42
N ALA A 207 -11.31 10.69 14.97
CA ALA A 207 -10.38 11.46 14.15
C ALA A 207 -9.03 11.66 14.85
N GLN A 208 -9.01 11.92 16.17
CA GLN A 208 -7.78 12.02 16.97
C GLN A 208 -6.97 10.72 17.00
N ARG A 209 -7.62 9.55 17.10
CA ARG A 209 -6.94 8.24 17.10
C ARG A 209 -6.30 7.94 15.74
N ILE A 210 -7.01 8.30 14.69
CA ILE A 210 -6.57 8.15 13.30
C ILE A 210 -5.41 9.09 13.01
N PHE A 211 -5.48 10.34 13.48
CA PHE A 211 -4.39 11.30 13.37
C PHE A 211 -3.15 10.82 14.12
N PHE A 212 -3.31 10.23 15.31
CA PHE A 212 -2.19 9.64 16.03
C PHE A 212 -1.55 8.48 15.26
N LEU A 213 -2.34 7.56 14.69
CA LEU A 213 -1.81 6.49 13.85
C LEU A 213 -1.12 7.04 12.59
N HIS A 214 -1.72 8.04 11.96
CA HIS A 214 -1.16 8.73 10.81
C HIS A 214 0.23 9.27 11.14
N ASP A 215 0.31 10.12 12.17
CA ASP A 215 1.53 10.75 12.65
C ASP A 215 2.61 9.70 12.96
N GLU A 216 2.23 8.60 13.60
CA GLU A 216 3.14 7.51 13.87
C GLU A 216 3.65 6.83 12.59
N LEU A 217 2.79 6.57 11.61
CA LEU A 217 3.19 5.92 10.36
C LEU A 217 4.08 6.81 9.49
N THR A 218 3.81 8.11 9.40
CA THR A 218 4.59 9.02 8.54
C THR A 218 6.00 9.26 9.06
N HIS A 219 6.21 9.16 10.37
CA HIS A 219 7.53 9.28 10.99
C HIS A 219 8.31 7.94 11.06
N LEU A 220 7.74 6.83 10.57
CA LEU A 220 8.44 5.55 10.57
C LEU A 220 9.34 5.39 9.35
N PRO A 221 10.65 5.15 9.54
CA PRO A 221 11.58 4.89 8.43
C PRO A 221 11.25 3.63 7.61
N SER A 222 10.45 2.72 8.17
CA SER A 222 10.03 1.48 7.54
C SER A 222 8.73 1.63 6.74
N PHE A 223 7.97 2.73 6.88
CA PHE A 223 6.74 2.96 6.13
C PHE A 223 7.00 3.97 5.00
N PRO A 224 6.50 3.75 3.77
CA PRO A 224 5.70 2.62 3.29
C PRO A 224 6.51 1.37 2.91
N ARG A 225 7.84 1.43 2.93
CA ARG A 225 8.75 0.38 2.43
C ARG A 225 8.34 -1.05 2.83
N LYS A 226 8.22 -1.33 4.13
CA LYS A 226 7.94 -2.66 4.68
C LYS A 226 6.57 -3.21 4.28
N SER A 227 5.59 -2.33 4.06
CA SER A 227 4.28 -2.73 3.49
C SER A 227 4.41 -3.20 2.04
N LEU A 228 5.42 -2.71 1.32
CA LEU A 228 5.67 -2.98 -0.10
C LEU A 228 6.74 -4.04 -0.37
N GLU A 229 7.60 -4.39 0.58
CA GLU A 229 8.61 -5.44 0.38
C GLU A 229 8.06 -6.79 -0.07
N THR A 230 8.73 -7.39 -1.05
CA THR A 230 8.38 -8.68 -1.65
C THR A 230 9.66 -9.45 -1.97
N CYS A 231 9.54 -10.77 -1.99
CA CYS A 231 10.68 -11.67 -2.17
C CYS A 231 10.53 -12.47 -3.48
N PHE A 232 10.35 -11.79 -4.61
CA PHE A 232 10.03 -12.44 -5.90
C PHE A 232 10.99 -13.58 -6.28
N GLY A 233 12.29 -13.42 -6.01
CA GLY A 233 13.30 -14.45 -6.28
C GLY A 233 13.17 -15.72 -5.42
N MET A 234 12.35 -15.70 -4.38
CA MET A 234 12.19 -16.79 -3.40
C MET A 234 10.87 -17.55 -3.57
N TYR A 235 10.11 -17.31 -4.64
CA TYR A 235 8.84 -18.00 -4.89
C TYR A 235 8.99 -19.40 -5.50
N HIS A 236 10.19 -19.76 -5.94
CA HIS A 236 10.44 -21.07 -6.54
C HIS A 236 11.10 -22.02 -5.55
N GLY A 237 10.87 -23.32 -5.71
CA GLY A 237 11.36 -24.41 -4.86
C GLY A 237 10.51 -24.66 -3.60
N GLU A 238 11.04 -25.46 -2.67
CA GLU A 238 10.34 -25.84 -1.43
C GLU A 238 9.85 -24.63 -0.58
N MET A 239 8.61 -24.63 -0.14
CA MET A 239 7.97 -23.48 0.54
C MET A 239 7.78 -22.19 -0.30
N GLY A 240 8.18 -22.17 -1.57
CA GLY A 240 8.08 -20.98 -2.42
C GLY A 240 6.63 -20.52 -2.66
N GLU A 241 5.73 -21.45 -2.99
CA GLU A 241 4.29 -21.17 -3.17
C GLU A 241 3.61 -20.72 -1.87
N GLN A 242 4.00 -21.31 -0.74
CA GLN A 242 3.50 -20.93 0.59
C GLN A 242 3.93 -19.51 0.95
N LEU A 243 5.18 -19.14 0.64
CA LEU A 243 5.67 -17.78 0.83
C LEU A 243 4.91 -16.80 -0.07
N LYS A 244 4.73 -17.13 -1.35
CA LYS A 244 3.95 -16.33 -2.30
C LYS A 244 2.52 -16.08 -1.80
N ALA A 245 1.84 -17.13 -1.31
CA ALA A 245 0.50 -17.02 -0.73
C ALA A 245 0.47 -16.15 0.53
N MET A 246 1.43 -16.31 1.44
CA MET A 246 1.54 -15.47 2.63
C MET A 246 1.82 -14.00 2.27
N GLU A 247 2.63 -13.74 1.25
CA GLU A 247 2.85 -12.38 0.76
C GLU A 247 1.59 -11.76 0.17
N ALA A 248 0.81 -12.52 -0.60
CA ALA A 248 -0.51 -12.09 -1.06
C ALA A 248 -1.44 -11.75 0.12
N VAL A 249 -1.49 -12.58 1.17
CA VAL A 249 -2.26 -12.30 2.40
C VAL A 249 -1.76 -11.03 3.10
N HIS A 250 -0.45 -10.82 3.17
CA HIS A 250 0.15 -9.61 3.73
C HIS A 250 -0.28 -8.36 2.96
N LYS A 251 -0.13 -8.33 1.63
CA LYS A 251 -0.57 -7.20 0.81
C LYS A 251 -2.07 -7.02 0.86
N PHE A 252 -2.81 -8.13 0.81
CA PHE A 252 -4.25 -8.12 0.96
C PHE A 252 -4.66 -7.50 2.28
N THR A 253 -3.97 -7.78 3.39
CA THR A 253 -4.27 -7.21 4.72
C THR A 253 -4.05 -5.70 4.74
N TRP A 254 -3.00 -5.20 4.10
CA TRP A 254 -2.77 -3.76 3.91
C TRP A 254 -3.81 -3.11 2.99
N ALA A 255 -4.21 -3.80 1.91
CA ALA A 255 -5.22 -3.34 0.96
C ALA A 255 -6.67 -3.71 1.35
N LYS A 256 -6.87 -4.38 2.50
CA LYS A 256 -8.17 -4.99 2.85
C LYS A 256 -9.15 -3.88 3.12
N ARG A 257 -10.09 -3.73 2.17
CA ARG A 257 -11.32 -2.97 2.29
C ARG A 257 -12.52 -3.93 2.39
N THR A 258 -12.92 -4.41 3.56
CA THR A 258 -14.23 -5.06 3.70
C THR A 258 -15.28 -3.99 3.46
N GLY A 259 -15.90 -4.00 2.28
CA GLY A 259 -17.26 -3.49 2.15
C GLY A 259 -18.17 -4.30 3.05
N TYR A 260 -19.22 -3.64 3.55
CA TYR A 260 -20.43 -4.17 4.15
C TYR A 260 -20.31 -5.53 4.86
N ALA A 261 -20.54 -5.53 6.18
CA ALA A 261 -21.22 -6.67 6.76
C ALA A 261 -22.43 -6.96 5.87
N SER A 262 -22.46 -8.13 5.24
CA SER A 262 -23.69 -8.68 4.72
C SER A 262 -24.70 -8.62 5.86
N GLU A 263 -25.83 -7.98 5.58
CA GLU A 263 -26.98 -7.67 6.44
C GLU A 263 -26.91 -6.36 7.24
N PRO A 264 -27.66 -5.30 6.84
CA PRO A 264 -28.20 -4.38 7.82
C PRO A 264 -29.07 -5.21 8.76
N MET A 265 -28.76 -5.20 10.05
CA MET A 265 -29.73 -5.65 11.06
C MET A 265 -30.98 -4.78 10.87
N PRO A 266 -32.15 -5.35 10.56
CA PRO A 266 -33.35 -4.55 10.37
C PRO A 266 -33.69 -3.92 11.71
N LEU A 267 -33.54 -2.59 11.80
CA LEU A 267 -34.23 -1.80 12.79
C LEU A 267 -35.65 -1.63 12.25
N GLU A 268 -36.60 -2.30 12.91
CA GLU A 268 -38.01 -1.98 12.77
C GLU A 268 -38.21 -0.49 13.07
N ASP A 269 -38.94 0.16 12.16
CA ASP A 269 -39.52 1.50 12.19
C ASP A 269 -38.62 2.73 12.35
N ASP A 270 -38.77 3.60 11.34
CA ASP A 270 -38.53 5.04 11.29
C ASP A 270 -37.12 5.58 11.63
N GLY A 271 -36.39 5.89 10.55
CA GLY A 271 -35.78 7.21 10.40
C GLY A 271 -34.57 7.54 11.26
N ASP A 272 -33.48 6.78 11.11
CA ASP A 272 -32.10 7.30 11.08
C ASP A 272 -31.15 6.11 10.89
N ALA A 273 -30.69 5.88 9.66
CA ALA A 273 -29.61 4.93 9.41
C ALA A 273 -28.33 5.48 10.07
N ALA A 274 -27.99 4.99 11.26
CA ALA A 274 -26.69 5.28 11.87
C ALA A 274 -25.60 4.68 10.95
N PRO A 275 -24.65 5.48 10.43
CA PRO A 275 -23.59 4.94 9.59
C PRO A 275 -22.76 3.96 10.42
N VAL A 276 -22.83 2.68 10.05
CA VAL A 276 -21.98 1.62 10.60
C VAL A 276 -20.54 1.95 10.19
N LEU A 277 -19.82 2.63 11.09
CA LEU A 277 -18.43 3.03 10.96
C LEU A 277 -17.54 1.78 10.89
N LEU A 278 -17.38 1.25 9.69
CA LEU A 278 -16.59 0.06 9.43
C LEU A 278 -15.13 0.48 9.26
N PHE A 279 -14.34 0.33 10.32
CA PHE A 279 -12.96 0.78 10.30
C PHE A 279 -12.04 -0.16 9.50
N GLN A 280 -11.23 0.29 8.53
CA GLN A 280 -9.97 -0.26 8.03
C GLN A 280 -8.88 0.80 7.83
N LEU A 281 -7.67 0.43 8.24
CA LEU A 281 -6.55 1.32 8.53
C LEU A 281 -6.36 2.45 7.50
N MET A 282 -6.16 2.13 6.21
CA MET A 282 -6.00 3.18 5.18
C MET A 282 -7.34 3.80 4.73
N SER A 283 -8.40 3.01 4.58
CA SER A 283 -9.68 3.49 4.04
C SER A 283 -10.39 4.49 4.94
N ASP A 284 -10.34 4.33 6.27
CA ASP A 284 -10.93 5.32 7.20
C ASP A 284 -9.93 6.29 7.80
N MET A 285 -8.62 6.02 7.71
CA MET A 285 -7.67 7.13 7.70
C MET A 285 -8.14 8.15 6.68
N PHE A 286 -8.48 7.70 5.47
CA PHE A 286 -9.04 8.58 4.47
C PHE A 286 -10.42 9.10 4.86
N GLU A 287 -11.41 8.25 5.15
CA GLU A 287 -12.81 8.64 5.41
C GLU A 287 -13.04 9.66 6.56
N LYS A 288 -12.10 9.79 7.50
CA LYS A 288 -12.28 10.57 8.73
C LYS A 288 -11.28 11.70 8.91
N MET A 289 -10.42 11.93 7.91
CA MET A 289 -9.50 13.06 7.90
C MET A 289 -10.18 14.29 7.28
N GLU A 290 -10.17 15.42 7.99
CA GLU A 290 -10.63 16.69 7.44
C GLU A 290 -9.71 17.13 6.29
N ASN A 291 -10.30 17.63 5.19
CA ASN A 291 -9.64 18.02 3.94
C ASN A 291 -8.47 19.02 4.10
N ALA A 292 -8.31 19.66 5.26
CA ALA A 292 -7.36 20.74 5.48
C ALA A 292 -5.94 20.29 5.89
N PHE A 293 -5.76 19.11 6.50
CA PHE A 293 -4.55 18.87 7.30
C PHE A 293 -3.39 18.10 6.64
N MET A 294 -3.56 17.36 5.54
CA MET A 294 -2.53 16.38 5.14
C MET A 294 -2.23 16.28 3.63
N PHE A 295 -2.01 17.40 2.94
CA PHE A 295 -1.52 17.36 1.55
C PHE A 295 -0.13 16.70 1.44
N ALA A 296 0.73 16.89 2.45
CA ALA A 296 2.13 16.47 2.37
C ALA A 296 2.31 14.95 2.39
N ASP A 297 1.57 14.20 3.22
CA ASP A 297 1.89 12.79 3.49
C ASP A 297 0.94 11.79 2.83
N LEU A 298 -0.18 12.25 2.25
CA LEU A 298 -1.16 11.37 1.58
C LEU A 298 -0.52 10.52 0.47
N HIS A 299 0.49 11.06 -0.19
CA HIS A 299 1.24 10.36 -1.22
C HIS A 299 1.88 9.05 -0.70
N LEU A 300 2.31 8.99 0.57
CA LEU A 300 2.91 7.78 1.16
C LEU A 300 1.92 6.62 1.18
N PHE A 301 0.67 6.89 1.55
CA PHE A 301 -0.40 5.90 1.60
C PHE A 301 -0.89 5.49 0.20
N ILE A 302 -1.03 6.45 -0.72
CA ILE A 302 -1.34 6.15 -2.12
C ILE A 302 -0.23 5.30 -2.74
N ASN A 303 1.04 5.53 -2.38
CA ASN A 303 2.16 4.73 -2.83
C ASN A 303 2.07 3.28 -2.35
N VAL A 304 1.50 3.01 -1.17
CA VAL A 304 1.20 1.63 -0.73
C VAL A 304 0.21 0.97 -1.67
N VAL A 305 -0.91 1.63 -1.99
CA VAL A 305 -1.93 1.07 -2.89
C VAL A 305 -1.37 0.88 -4.32
N ASN A 306 -0.63 1.87 -4.82
CA ASN A 306 0.08 1.82 -6.10
C ASN A 306 1.03 0.63 -6.15
N GLY A 307 1.89 0.48 -5.14
CA GLY A 307 2.85 -0.61 -5.07
C GLY A 307 2.17 -1.97 -5.01
N ILE A 308 1.14 -2.14 -4.16
CA ILE A 308 0.39 -3.40 -4.08
C ILE A 308 -0.26 -3.74 -5.43
N MET A 309 -0.86 -2.76 -6.09
CA MET A 309 -1.46 -2.97 -7.41
C MET A 309 -0.41 -3.38 -8.46
N ILE A 310 0.77 -2.77 -8.48
CA ILE A 310 1.86 -3.14 -9.40
C ILE A 310 2.31 -4.59 -9.12
N MET A 311 2.51 -4.96 -7.86
CA MET A 311 3.09 -6.24 -7.48
C MET A 311 2.13 -7.41 -7.63
N HIS A 312 0.83 -7.20 -7.36
CA HIS A 312 -0.19 -8.25 -7.38
C HIS A 312 -1.31 -7.96 -8.38
N CYS A 313 -0.97 -7.41 -9.55
CA CYS A 313 -1.95 -7.10 -10.59
C CYS A 313 -2.63 -8.34 -11.20
N GLU A 314 -2.07 -9.53 -10.96
CA GLU A 314 -2.59 -10.81 -11.42
C GLU A 314 -3.65 -11.38 -10.46
N ASP A 315 -3.66 -10.93 -9.21
CA ASP A 315 -4.64 -11.32 -8.21
C ASP A 315 -5.87 -10.41 -8.33
N LEU A 316 -6.96 -10.96 -8.85
CA LEU A 316 -8.21 -10.23 -9.04
C LEU A 316 -8.78 -9.67 -7.73
N LEU A 317 -8.63 -10.37 -6.61
CA LEU A 317 -9.17 -9.94 -5.32
C LEU A 317 -8.42 -8.75 -4.75
N ILE A 318 -7.09 -8.70 -4.95
CA ILE A 318 -6.27 -7.55 -4.58
C ILE A 318 -6.57 -6.39 -5.54
N LEU A 319 -6.60 -6.67 -6.85
CA LEU A 319 -6.83 -5.68 -7.89
C LEU A 319 -8.17 -4.94 -7.71
N ARG A 320 -9.27 -5.66 -7.49
CA ARG A 320 -10.59 -5.05 -7.24
C ARG A 320 -10.61 -4.15 -5.98
N ARG A 321 -9.82 -4.50 -4.95
CA ARG A 321 -9.73 -3.73 -3.71
C ARG A 321 -8.93 -2.46 -3.87
N CYS A 322 -7.79 -2.53 -4.56
CA CYS A 322 -7.01 -1.34 -4.90
C CYS A 322 -7.86 -0.40 -5.77
N ALA A 323 -8.58 -0.94 -6.76
CA ALA A 323 -9.50 -0.17 -7.60
C ALA A 323 -10.60 0.53 -6.78
N ALA A 324 -11.33 -0.21 -5.94
CA ALA A 324 -12.36 0.35 -5.08
C ALA A 324 -11.81 1.41 -4.11
N THR A 325 -10.58 1.20 -3.62
CA THR A 325 -9.90 2.16 -2.75
C THR A 325 -9.63 3.47 -3.50
N TYR A 326 -9.14 3.43 -4.73
CA TYR A 326 -8.94 4.66 -5.50
C TYR A 326 -10.24 5.41 -5.79
N ILE A 327 -11.32 4.70 -6.15
CA ILE A 327 -12.63 5.32 -6.36
C ILE A 327 -13.07 6.02 -5.07
N ALA A 328 -13.04 5.31 -3.95
CA ALA A 328 -13.45 5.87 -2.67
C ALA A 328 -12.60 7.07 -2.23
N MET A 329 -11.28 7.02 -2.45
CA MET A 329 -10.39 8.17 -2.18
C MET A 329 -10.72 9.38 -3.05
N SER A 330 -11.04 9.14 -4.32
CA SER A 330 -11.42 10.22 -5.23
C SER A 330 -12.73 10.90 -4.85
N ILE A 331 -13.67 10.15 -4.27
CA ILE A 331 -14.92 10.70 -3.73
C ILE A 331 -14.67 11.43 -2.41
N HIS A 332 -13.93 10.79 -1.51
CA HIS A 332 -13.72 11.29 -0.17
C HIS A 332 -12.91 12.60 -0.17
N PHE A 333 -11.76 12.60 -0.85
CA PHE A 333 -10.91 13.78 -0.98
C PHE A 333 -11.25 14.58 -2.23
N ASN A 334 -12.54 14.90 -2.42
CA ASN A 334 -13.05 15.56 -3.61
C ASN A 334 -12.23 16.82 -3.97
N SER A 335 -11.97 17.70 -3.00
CA SER A 335 -11.20 18.93 -3.23
C SER A 335 -9.77 18.68 -3.73
N LEU A 336 -9.11 17.62 -3.24
CA LEU A 336 -7.78 17.24 -3.70
C LEU A 336 -7.85 16.65 -5.11
N PHE A 337 -8.79 15.73 -5.35
CA PHE A 337 -8.94 15.05 -6.62
C PHE A 337 -9.51 15.94 -7.72
N ALA A 338 -10.15 17.06 -7.37
CA ALA A 338 -10.52 18.12 -8.30
C ALA A 338 -9.31 18.92 -8.82
N SER A 339 -8.19 18.94 -8.09
CA SER A 339 -7.03 19.78 -8.42
C SER A 339 -5.78 18.99 -8.83
N GLN A 340 -5.33 18.05 -7.99
CA GLN A 340 -4.04 17.37 -8.16
C GLN A 340 -4.01 15.88 -7.74
N GLY A 341 -5.08 15.34 -7.16
CA GLY A 341 -5.10 13.98 -6.63
C GLY A 341 -4.78 12.90 -7.66
N PHE A 342 -5.17 13.08 -8.93
CA PHE A 342 -4.92 12.10 -9.99
C PHE A 342 -3.44 12.03 -10.42
N PHE A 343 -2.62 13.05 -10.12
CA PHE A 343 -1.17 12.98 -10.33
C PHE A 343 -0.50 11.90 -9.47
N LEU A 344 -1.14 11.50 -8.37
CA LEU A 344 -0.61 10.48 -7.46
C LEU A 344 -0.91 9.04 -7.91
N ILE A 345 -1.87 8.85 -8.83
CA ILE A 345 -2.36 7.52 -9.24
C ILE A 345 -2.10 7.25 -10.72
N MET A 346 -2.41 8.21 -11.60
CA MET A 346 -2.41 7.99 -13.05
C MET A 346 -1.05 7.63 -13.65
N PRO A 347 0.09 8.23 -13.25
CA PRO A 347 1.40 7.83 -13.77
C PRO A 347 1.72 6.35 -13.51
N THR A 348 1.27 5.80 -12.38
CA THR A 348 1.48 4.39 -12.04
C THR A 348 0.55 3.50 -12.85
N LEU A 349 -0.76 3.79 -12.86
CA LEU A 349 -1.74 3.03 -13.63
C LEU A 349 -1.36 2.94 -15.11
N LEU A 350 -0.99 4.05 -15.72
CA LEU A 350 -0.70 4.12 -17.15
C LEU A 350 0.61 3.46 -17.55
N ARG A 351 1.64 3.50 -16.69
CA ARG A 351 2.86 2.71 -16.89
C ARG A 351 2.56 1.22 -16.88
N CYS A 352 1.82 0.74 -15.88
CA CYS A 352 1.41 -0.66 -15.81
C CYS A 352 0.53 -1.05 -16.98
N TYR A 353 -0.44 -0.21 -17.34
CA TYR A 353 -1.32 -0.45 -18.48
C TYR A 353 -0.50 -0.59 -19.75
N SER A 354 0.41 0.36 -20.04
CA SER A 354 1.27 0.32 -21.24
C SER A 354 2.16 -0.93 -21.30
N GLN A 355 2.58 -1.47 -20.15
CA GLN A 355 3.53 -2.59 -20.08
C GLN A 355 2.84 -3.96 -20.04
N ARG A 356 1.59 -4.03 -19.57
CA ARG A 356 0.90 -5.30 -19.24
C ARG A 356 -0.34 -5.54 -20.09
N GLN A 357 -0.25 -5.24 -21.38
CA GLN A 357 -1.36 -5.38 -22.34
C GLN A 357 -1.84 -6.83 -22.53
N THR A 358 -1.01 -7.82 -22.20
CA THR A 358 -1.38 -9.23 -22.21
C THR A 358 -2.35 -9.60 -21.08
N ASN A 359 -2.34 -8.86 -19.96
CA ASN A 359 -3.24 -9.06 -18.83
C ASN A 359 -4.56 -8.32 -19.08
N ARG A 360 -5.50 -8.99 -19.75
CA ARG A 360 -6.83 -8.43 -20.08
C ARG A 360 -7.62 -8.02 -18.86
N VAL A 361 -7.52 -8.76 -17.75
CA VAL A 361 -8.21 -8.44 -16.49
C VAL A 361 -7.71 -7.11 -15.95
N PHE A 362 -6.40 -6.91 -15.87
CA PHE A 362 -5.80 -5.65 -15.42
C PHE A 362 -6.20 -4.48 -16.32
N CYS A 363 -6.11 -4.64 -17.65
CA CYS A 363 -6.53 -3.62 -18.60
C CYS A 363 -8.01 -3.21 -18.39
N SER A 364 -8.90 -4.20 -18.27
CA SER A 364 -10.33 -3.96 -18.07
C SER A 364 -10.62 -3.22 -16.76
N VAL A 365 -9.90 -3.53 -15.68
CA VAL A 365 -10.02 -2.80 -14.40
C VAL A 365 -9.54 -1.36 -14.53
N VAL A 366 -8.42 -1.10 -15.22
CA VAL A 366 -7.91 0.27 -15.43
C VAL A 366 -8.88 1.09 -16.30
N GLU A 367 -9.43 0.49 -17.36
CA GLU A 367 -10.44 1.11 -18.21
C GLU A 367 -11.71 1.46 -17.41
N PHE A 368 -12.21 0.51 -16.61
CA PHE A 368 -13.33 0.73 -15.70
C PHE A 368 -13.04 1.87 -14.70
N LEU A 369 -11.86 1.85 -14.06
CA LEU A 369 -11.44 2.92 -13.13
C LEU A 369 -11.46 4.30 -13.79
N CYS A 370 -10.93 4.42 -15.00
CA CYS A 370 -10.90 5.70 -15.70
C CYS A 370 -12.31 6.21 -16.07
N ARG A 371 -13.23 5.30 -16.43
CA ARG A 371 -14.65 5.64 -16.62
C ARG A 371 -15.30 6.13 -15.33
N GLN A 372 -15.06 5.46 -14.20
CA GLN A 372 -15.59 5.87 -12.90
C GLN A 372 -14.99 7.21 -12.43
N PHE A 373 -13.69 7.43 -12.63
CA PHE A 373 -13.06 8.72 -12.33
C PHE A 373 -13.62 9.85 -13.19
N TYR A 374 -13.85 9.62 -14.47
CA TYR A 374 -14.49 10.61 -15.33
C TYR A 374 -15.94 10.85 -14.90
N THR A 375 -16.72 9.82 -14.56
CA THR A 375 -18.09 9.97 -14.06
C THR A 375 -18.15 10.88 -12.83
N LEU A 376 -17.20 10.72 -11.89
CA LEU A 376 -17.12 11.49 -10.66
C LEU A 376 -16.59 12.92 -10.86
N HIS A 377 -15.49 13.08 -11.60
CA HIS A 377 -14.67 14.30 -11.65
C HIS A 377 -14.62 14.99 -13.01
N ARG A 378 -15.17 14.40 -14.07
CA ARG A 378 -15.35 14.98 -15.41
C ARG A 378 -14.05 15.56 -16.00
N LYS A 379 -14.11 16.79 -16.54
CA LYS A 379 -12.98 17.48 -17.18
C LYS A 379 -11.76 17.65 -16.25
N PRO A 380 -11.92 17.98 -14.95
CA PRO A 380 -10.81 17.96 -13.99
C PRO A 380 -9.98 16.68 -14.01
N PHE A 381 -10.60 15.50 -14.01
CA PHE A 381 -9.88 14.22 -14.11
C PHE A 381 -9.07 14.12 -15.39
N LEU A 382 -9.69 14.38 -16.54
CA LEU A 382 -9.04 14.30 -17.85
C LEU A 382 -7.82 15.21 -17.95
N LEU A 383 -7.97 16.46 -17.51
CA LEU A 383 -6.90 17.46 -17.53
C LEU A 383 -5.75 17.12 -16.58
N GLN A 384 -6.02 16.49 -15.44
CA GLN A 384 -4.98 16.00 -14.54
C GLN A 384 -4.28 14.76 -15.10
N MET A 385 -5.03 13.82 -15.69
CA MET A 385 -4.45 12.66 -16.37
C MET A 385 -3.47 13.10 -17.45
N CYS A 386 -3.88 13.97 -18.38
CA CYS A 386 -3.00 14.54 -19.40
C CYS A 386 -1.77 15.23 -18.76
N GLY A 387 -1.97 16.07 -17.76
CA GLY A 387 -0.88 16.77 -17.08
C GLY A 387 0.13 15.82 -16.43
N SER A 388 -0.35 14.70 -15.87
CA SER A 388 0.48 13.72 -15.15
C SER A 388 1.35 12.86 -16.07
N ILE A 389 0.90 12.63 -17.31
CA ILE A 389 1.62 11.79 -18.28
C ILE A 389 2.55 12.54 -19.21
N ALA A 390 2.41 13.86 -19.31
CA ALA A 390 3.13 14.65 -20.30
C ALA A 390 4.66 14.47 -20.26
N ASN A 391 5.22 14.21 -19.07
CA ASN A 391 6.66 13.99 -18.87
C ASN A 391 7.11 12.54 -19.08
N ILE A 392 6.18 11.58 -19.12
CA ILE A 392 6.48 10.15 -19.24
C ILE A 392 5.99 9.55 -20.56
N ILE A 393 5.23 10.30 -21.37
CA ILE A 393 4.74 9.81 -22.66
C ILE A 393 5.90 9.62 -23.63
N ASP A 394 5.93 8.46 -24.28
CA ASP A 394 6.83 8.13 -25.36
C ASP A 394 6.07 8.11 -26.69
N ASN A 395 6.51 8.94 -27.63
CA ASN A 395 5.96 9.01 -28.97
C ASN A 395 6.66 8.01 -29.93
N ASN A 396 7.62 7.23 -29.45
CA ASN A 396 8.20 6.13 -30.20
C ASN A 396 7.20 4.96 -30.29
N ASN A 397 6.88 4.55 -31.51
CA ASN A 397 6.00 3.41 -31.80
C ASN A 397 6.74 2.08 -31.88
N ASN A 398 8.06 2.06 -31.69
CA ASN A 398 8.85 0.84 -31.73
C ASN A 398 8.49 -0.06 -30.54
N ASP A 399 7.92 -1.24 -30.82
CA ASP A 399 7.52 -2.17 -29.77
C ASP A 399 8.69 -2.85 -29.05
N PHE A 400 9.85 -2.90 -29.69
CA PHE A 400 11.07 -3.51 -29.16
C PHE A 400 11.80 -2.63 -28.14
N GLU A 401 11.57 -1.31 -28.17
CA GLU A 401 12.10 -0.40 -27.15
C GLU A 401 11.11 -0.32 -25.98
N ILE A 402 11.42 -1.03 -24.90
CA ILE A 402 10.64 -1.01 -23.65
C ILE A 402 11.40 -0.17 -22.63
N ASN A 403 10.92 1.05 -22.41
CA ASN A 403 11.36 1.86 -21.27
C ASN A 403 10.34 1.73 -20.13
N PRO A 404 10.69 1.10 -18.99
CA PRO A 404 9.74 0.88 -17.89
C PRO A 404 9.31 2.18 -17.19
N MET A 405 10.00 3.29 -17.44
CA MET A 405 9.66 4.60 -16.89
C MET A 405 8.75 5.44 -17.80
N ARG A 406 8.48 4.97 -19.03
CA ARG A 406 7.67 5.69 -20.01
C ARG A 406 6.38 4.95 -20.39
N VAL A 407 5.45 5.69 -20.97
CA VAL A 407 4.12 5.22 -21.42
C VAL A 407 4.04 5.43 -22.93
N LYS A 408 3.86 4.38 -23.73
CA LYS A 408 3.74 4.57 -25.18
C LYS A 408 2.42 5.26 -25.51
N ALA A 409 2.48 6.28 -26.36
CA ALA A 409 1.32 7.11 -26.68
C ALA A 409 0.11 6.30 -27.20
N LYS A 410 0.37 5.26 -28.02
CA LYS A 410 -0.68 4.36 -28.54
C LYS A 410 -1.57 3.72 -27.47
N TYR A 411 -1.01 3.37 -26.30
CA TYR A 411 -1.78 2.73 -25.23
C TYR A 411 -2.61 3.74 -24.46
N TRP A 412 -2.10 4.96 -24.30
CA TRP A 412 -2.90 6.05 -23.77
C TRP A 412 -4.09 6.38 -24.68
N PHE A 413 -3.90 6.40 -26.01
CA PHE A 413 -5.00 6.54 -26.97
C PHE A 413 -6.02 5.42 -26.89
N ALA A 414 -5.54 4.18 -26.84
CA ALA A 414 -6.40 3.01 -26.71
C ALA A 414 -7.28 3.11 -25.45
N LEU A 415 -6.70 3.52 -24.32
CA LEU A 415 -7.45 3.74 -23.08
C LEU A 415 -8.54 4.81 -23.26
N LEU A 416 -8.20 5.97 -23.81
CA LEU A 416 -9.19 7.04 -24.02
C LEU A 416 -10.31 6.59 -24.96
N LYS A 417 -9.98 5.85 -26.03
CA LYS A 417 -10.99 5.28 -26.94
C LYS A 417 -11.91 4.30 -26.20
N ASN A 418 -11.36 3.46 -25.33
CA ASN A 418 -12.16 2.52 -24.53
C ASN A 418 -13.06 3.23 -23.51
N MET A 419 -12.70 4.45 -23.07
CA MET A 419 -13.58 5.27 -22.24
C MET A 419 -14.82 5.82 -22.97
N GLU A 420 -14.86 5.85 -24.30
CA GLU A 420 -16.04 6.32 -25.06
C GLU A 420 -17.26 5.41 -24.86
N ASN A 421 -17.02 4.13 -24.52
CA ASN A 421 -18.06 3.14 -24.22
C ASN A 421 -18.60 3.30 -22.79
N MET A 422 -19.14 4.48 -22.46
CA MET A 422 -19.77 4.77 -21.16
C MET A 422 -21.10 4.04 -20.96
N SER A 423 -21.74 3.58 -22.03
CA SER A 423 -23.00 2.83 -21.97
C SER A 423 -22.84 1.39 -21.48
N ASP A 424 -21.64 0.82 -21.58
CA ASP A 424 -21.27 -0.52 -21.11
C ASP A 424 -20.53 -0.43 -19.76
N ASP A 425 -21.15 0.27 -18.81
CA ASP A 425 -20.62 0.49 -17.44
C ASP A 425 -20.86 -0.74 -16.54
N ASN A 426 -20.82 -1.93 -17.14
CA ASN A 426 -20.99 -3.19 -16.44
C ASN A 426 -19.76 -3.45 -15.54
N ASP A 427 -19.98 -3.46 -14.23
CA ASP A 427 -18.96 -3.77 -13.24
C ASP A 427 -18.69 -5.28 -13.18
N GLN A 428 -17.95 -5.78 -14.18
CA GLN A 428 -17.65 -7.20 -14.36
C GLN A 428 -17.01 -7.84 -13.11
N PHE A 429 -16.31 -7.06 -12.29
CA PHE A 429 -15.49 -7.55 -11.17
C PHE A 429 -16.02 -7.16 -9.79
N ASP A 430 -17.23 -6.59 -9.72
CA ASP A 430 -17.87 -6.13 -8.47
C ASP A 430 -16.94 -5.19 -7.66
N ILE A 431 -16.34 -4.23 -8.34
CA ILE A 431 -15.48 -3.20 -7.75
C ILE A 431 -16.34 -2.20 -6.96
N LEU A 432 -17.46 -1.77 -7.53
CA LEU A 432 -18.40 -0.82 -6.90
C LEU A 432 -19.07 -1.43 -5.67
N GLY A 433 -19.27 -2.75 -5.60
CA GLY A 433 -19.73 -3.43 -4.40
C GLY A 433 -18.84 -3.18 -3.17
N LEU A 434 -17.55 -2.89 -3.38
CA LEU A 434 -16.59 -2.56 -2.32
C LEU A 434 -16.54 -1.06 -1.98
N VAL A 435 -17.17 -0.19 -2.77
CA VAL A 435 -17.18 1.27 -2.58
C VAL A 435 -18.36 1.66 -1.67
N PRO A 436 -18.18 2.38 -0.55
CA PRO A 436 -19.24 2.64 0.44
C PRO A 436 -20.05 3.91 0.12
N TYR A 437 -20.32 4.16 -1.15
CA TYR A 437 -21.12 5.30 -1.61
C TYR A 437 -22.31 4.80 -2.41
N ASP A 438 -23.34 5.63 -2.57
CA ASP A 438 -24.53 5.28 -3.33
C ASP A 438 -24.20 5.07 -4.80
N LYS A 439 -24.83 4.06 -5.40
CA LYS A 439 -24.66 3.70 -6.82
C LYS A 439 -25.96 3.98 -7.57
N PRO A 440 -25.90 4.28 -8.89
CA PRO A 440 -24.69 4.52 -9.67
C PRO A 440 -23.95 5.77 -9.18
N LEU A 441 -22.62 5.79 -9.34
CA LEU A 441 -21.82 6.96 -8.99
C LEU A 441 -22.21 8.15 -9.88
N LYS A 442 -22.17 9.36 -9.32
CA LYS A 442 -22.57 10.60 -10.01
C LYS A 442 -21.49 11.66 -9.87
N ALA A 443 -21.53 12.65 -10.76
CA ALA A 443 -20.62 13.78 -10.70
C ALA A 443 -20.70 14.48 -9.34
N LEU A 444 -19.54 14.75 -8.76
CA LEU A 444 -19.44 15.33 -7.41
C LEU A 444 -19.64 16.85 -7.42
N ASP A 445 -19.23 17.51 -8.49
CA ASP A 445 -19.41 18.95 -8.67
C ASP A 445 -20.81 19.24 -9.25
N LEU A 446 -21.51 20.16 -8.59
CA LEU A 446 -22.86 20.61 -8.92
C LEU A 446 -22.96 21.14 -10.35
N CYS A 447 -21.86 21.69 -10.88
CA CYS A 447 -21.81 22.25 -12.23
C CYS A 447 -22.07 21.21 -13.33
N TYR A 448 -21.96 19.91 -13.03
CA TYR A 448 -22.17 18.81 -13.97
C TYR A 448 -23.47 18.04 -13.74
N ARG A 449 -24.40 18.55 -12.93
CA ARG A 449 -25.66 17.85 -12.59
C ARG A 449 -26.54 17.57 -13.81
N ASP A 450 -26.59 18.52 -14.74
CA ASP A 450 -27.43 18.44 -15.93
C ASP A 450 -26.66 17.98 -17.18
N ASP A 451 -25.34 17.78 -17.04
CA ASP A 451 -24.48 17.34 -18.14
C ASP A 451 -24.58 15.81 -18.33
N PRO A 452 -24.83 15.33 -19.56
CA PRO A 452 -24.91 13.90 -19.83
C PRO A 452 -23.59 13.21 -19.45
N ASN A 453 -23.67 11.99 -18.91
CA ASN A 453 -22.48 11.16 -18.62
C ASN A 453 -21.94 10.49 -19.89
N THR A 454 -21.59 11.31 -20.87
CA THR A 454 -20.98 10.89 -22.11
C THR A 454 -19.55 11.38 -22.16
N PHE A 455 -18.64 10.53 -22.60
CA PHE A 455 -17.27 10.91 -22.91
C PHE A 455 -17.05 10.72 -24.42
N CYS A 456 -16.57 11.76 -25.09
CA CYS A 456 -16.11 11.67 -26.47
C CYS A 456 -14.66 12.15 -26.56
N LEU A 457 -13.81 11.33 -27.17
CA LEU A 457 -12.39 11.62 -27.32
C LEU A 457 -12.15 12.98 -28.00
N LEU A 458 -12.92 13.27 -29.05
CA LEU A 458 -12.75 14.49 -29.83
C LEU A 458 -13.19 15.74 -29.05
N THR A 459 -14.40 15.72 -28.49
CA THR A 459 -14.99 16.93 -27.87
C THR A 459 -14.56 17.12 -26.42
N ASP A 460 -14.20 16.06 -25.71
CA ASP A 460 -13.76 16.17 -24.32
C ASP A 460 -12.24 16.21 -24.19
N ALA A 461 -11.51 15.30 -24.84
CA ALA A 461 -10.05 15.24 -24.68
C ALA A 461 -9.32 16.23 -25.59
N ILE A 462 -9.56 16.19 -26.91
CA ILE A 462 -8.84 17.08 -27.84
C ILE A 462 -9.24 18.53 -27.61
N ALA A 463 -10.54 18.83 -27.51
CA ALA A 463 -10.98 20.20 -27.31
C ALA A 463 -10.47 20.80 -25.99
N SER A 464 -10.39 20.00 -24.92
CA SER A 464 -9.80 20.45 -23.64
C SER A 464 -8.31 20.75 -23.76
N CYS A 465 -7.55 19.90 -24.48
CA CYS A 465 -6.13 20.17 -24.75
C CYS A 465 -5.96 21.48 -25.55
N ILE A 466 -6.74 21.66 -26.63
CA ILE A 466 -6.70 22.88 -27.45
C ILE A 466 -7.09 24.11 -26.62
N CYS A 467 -8.13 24.01 -25.80
CA CYS A 467 -8.61 25.11 -24.95
C CYS A 467 -7.52 25.58 -23.97
N VAL A 468 -6.80 24.65 -23.33
CA VAL A 468 -5.67 24.98 -22.45
C VAL A 468 -4.54 25.69 -23.21
N CYS A 469 -4.24 25.25 -24.43
CA CYS A 469 -3.22 25.87 -25.27
C CYS A 469 -3.62 27.28 -25.71
N ALA A 470 -4.90 27.49 -26.05
CA ALA A 470 -5.44 28.78 -26.47
C ALA A 470 -5.52 29.78 -25.30
N PHE A 471 -5.89 29.31 -24.11
CA PHE A 471 -6.10 30.17 -22.94
C PHE A 471 -4.80 30.58 -22.25
N ALA A 472 -3.81 29.67 -22.19
CA ALA A 472 -2.54 29.93 -21.51
C ALA A 472 -1.34 29.37 -22.30
N PRO A 473 -1.06 29.92 -23.51
CA PRO A 473 -0.08 29.36 -24.45
C PRO A 473 1.33 29.24 -23.86
N GLU A 474 1.74 30.22 -23.06
CA GLU A 474 3.06 30.28 -22.40
C GLU A 474 3.18 29.38 -21.16
N SER A 475 2.08 28.74 -20.73
CA SER A 475 2.12 27.90 -19.53
C SER A 475 2.85 26.58 -19.80
N LYS A 476 3.54 26.06 -18.77
CA LYS A 476 4.10 24.69 -18.81
C LYS A 476 3.03 23.64 -19.14
N ARG A 477 1.78 23.87 -18.72
CA ARG A 477 0.64 22.99 -19.01
C ARG A 477 0.24 23.02 -20.49
N SER A 478 0.26 24.17 -21.16
CA SER A 478 0.04 24.28 -22.60
C SER A 478 1.08 23.48 -23.38
N HIS A 479 2.37 23.61 -23.03
CA HIS A 479 3.44 22.82 -23.62
C HIS A 479 3.22 21.31 -23.44
N HIS A 480 2.81 20.89 -22.24
CA HIS A 480 2.45 19.50 -21.96
C HIS A 480 1.28 19.01 -22.83
N MET A 481 0.22 19.82 -22.97
CA MET A 481 -0.94 19.46 -23.79
C MET A 481 -0.58 19.40 -25.29
N LEU A 482 0.25 20.33 -25.78
CA LEU A 482 0.76 20.34 -27.16
C LEU A 482 1.62 19.11 -27.46
N HIS A 483 2.49 18.73 -26.53
CA HIS A 483 3.33 17.53 -26.67
C HIS A 483 2.46 16.27 -26.79
N LEU A 484 1.39 16.19 -26.01
CA LEU A 484 0.41 15.12 -26.11
C LEU A 484 -0.32 15.17 -27.44
N SER A 485 -0.87 16.32 -27.84
CA SER A 485 -1.73 16.49 -29.03
C SER A 485 -0.98 16.42 -30.37
N GLY A 486 0.27 16.88 -30.44
CA GLY A 486 0.98 17.10 -31.71
C GLY A 486 1.70 15.87 -32.29
N ALA A 487 2.35 15.04 -31.46
CA ALA A 487 3.21 13.96 -31.96
C ALA A 487 2.59 12.56 -31.85
N GLY A 488 1.79 12.30 -30.81
CA GLY A 488 1.17 11.00 -30.56
C GLY A 488 -0.15 10.79 -31.34
N TRP A 489 -1.01 11.81 -31.43
CA TRP A 489 -2.35 11.66 -32.02
C TRP A 489 -2.31 11.49 -33.53
N ALA A 490 -1.60 12.35 -34.26
CA ALA A 490 -1.57 12.29 -35.72
C ALA A 490 -1.10 10.92 -36.24
N ARG A 491 -0.15 10.27 -35.54
CA ARG A 491 0.35 8.94 -35.90
C ARG A 491 -0.54 7.79 -35.40
N SER A 492 -1.15 7.91 -34.22
CA SER A 492 -1.97 6.84 -33.63
C SER A 492 -3.40 6.80 -34.19
N SER A 493 -3.97 7.96 -34.55
CA SER A 493 -5.26 8.06 -35.25
C SER A 493 -5.18 7.38 -36.62
N ILE A 494 -4.08 7.54 -37.36
CA ILE A 494 -3.90 6.86 -38.65
C ILE A 494 -3.86 5.34 -38.48
N TYR A 495 -3.20 4.81 -37.46
CA TYR A 495 -3.12 3.36 -37.21
C TYR A 495 -4.43 2.72 -36.72
N LEU A 496 -5.21 3.42 -35.90
CA LEU A 496 -6.45 2.87 -35.33
C LEU A 496 -7.65 2.99 -36.28
N TYR A 497 -7.65 3.98 -37.19
CA TYR A 497 -8.70 4.12 -38.22
C TYR A 497 -8.37 3.37 -39.52
N SER A 498 -7.15 2.89 -39.72
CA SER A 498 -6.78 2.04 -40.88
C SER A 498 -6.96 0.53 -40.63
N ASN A 499 -6.85 0.07 -39.39
CA ASN A 499 -7.02 -1.36 -39.03
C ASN A 499 -8.46 -1.73 -38.58
N GLY A 500 -9.43 -0.86 -38.84
CA GLY A 500 -10.86 -1.06 -38.54
C GLY A 500 -11.74 -1.13 -39.78
N ALA A 501 -11.18 -1.50 -40.94
CA ALA A 501 -11.90 -1.78 -42.18
C ALA A 501 -11.76 -3.26 -42.57
#